data_AF-A0A2A4ED02-F1
#
_entry.id   AF-A0A2A4ED02-F1
#
_cell.length_a   1.000
_cell.length_b   1.000
_cell.length_c   1.000
_cell.angle_alpha   90.00
_cell.angle_beta   90.00
_cell.angle_gamma   90.00
#
_symmetry.space_group_name_H-M   'P 1'
#
loop_
_entity.id
_entity.type
_entity.pdbx_description
1 polymer ?
#
loop_
_entity_poly.entity_id
_entity_poly.type
_entity_poly.pdbx_seq_one_letter_code
_entity_poly.pdbx_strand_id
1 'polypeptide(L)'
;MLLRRTGIEEIDSRLREVHRRAEVDIQNFESTPDAIEALSTGANALNEIARGIADLRPFVRAAWHSGPPEIRPELTKLDSFSLFIDEVTAEWRQTELTYAALADARRSAYEAAEAASALKSAAGDAGAMRLEEAFTKYANGERRSAQIFRSWTIALLGTVAMLGGVLAVLPFILATEANTSWQEVVYRASVLTALAALAAYLGRQSGNHRRAAAWADAIAVQLQAFPAFIQPIQGGKVADEIYEAFGKRVMSSPPEFSGKSDEAVNPTMTALIDALVKQARPTS
;
A
#
# COMPACT_ATOMS: atom_id res chain seq x y z
N MET A 1 -56.88 21.11 -44.39
CA MET A 1 -55.95 22.07 -43.75
C MET A 1 -55.93 21.98 -42.22
N LEU A 2 -57.05 21.78 -41.51
CA LEU A 2 -57.05 21.67 -40.03
C LEU A 2 -56.34 20.41 -39.47
N LEU A 3 -56.36 19.27 -40.17
CA LEU A 3 -55.68 18.03 -39.76
C LEU A 3 -54.15 18.05 -39.89
N ARG A 4 -53.56 19.05 -40.57
CA ARG A 4 -52.10 19.17 -40.76
C ARG A 4 -51.42 19.99 -39.67
N ARG A 5 -52.16 20.92 -39.03
CA ARG A 5 -51.63 21.81 -37.99
C ARG A 5 -51.42 21.08 -36.67
N THR A 6 -52.25 20.06 -36.39
CA THR A 6 -52.19 19.24 -35.18
C THR A 6 -50.97 18.34 -35.11
N GLY A 7 -50.49 17.82 -36.25
CA GLY A 7 -49.33 16.90 -36.25
C GLY A 7 -47.99 17.56 -35.90
N ILE A 8 -47.79 18.83 -36.27
CA ILE A 8 -46.54 19.55 -36.00
C ILE A 8 -46.43 19.93 -34.51
N GLU A 9 -47.53 20.40 -33.91
CA GLU A 9 -47.57 20.73 -32.47
C GLU A 9 -47.42 19.49 -31.59
N GLU A 10 -47.94 18.34 -32.03
CA GLU A 10 -47.78 17.08 -31.31
C GLU A 10 -46.32 16.57 -31.34
N ILE A 11 -45.64 16.70 -32.49
CA ILE A 11 -44.22 16.35 -32.62
C ILE A 11 -43.36 17.23 -31.73
N ASP A 12 -43.60 18.54 -31.72
CA ASP A 12 -42.85 19.50 -30.91
C ASP A 12 -43.07 19.31 -29.40
N SER A 13 -44.31 19.00 -28.99
CA SER A 13 -44.63 18.63 -27.60
C SER A 13 -43.88 17.37 -27.15
N ARG A 14 -43.87 16.32 -27.99
CA ARG A 14 -43.17 15.06 -27.70
C ARG A 14 -41.65 15.26 -27.61
N LEU A 15 -41.07 16.07 -28.49
CA LEU A 15 -39.64 16.42 -28.44
C LEU A 15 -39.28 17.12 -27.13
N ARG A 16 -40.11 18.08 -26.68
CA ARG A 16 -39.89 18.78 -25.41
C ARG A 16 -40.06 17.87 -24.19
N GLU A 17 -40.97 16.91 -24.22
CA GLU A 17 -41.10 15.90 -23.16
C GLU A 17 -39.88 14.99 -23.08
N VAL A 18 -39.39 14.50 -24.22
CA VAL A 18 -38.18 13.65 -24.28
C VAL A 18 -36.97 14.41 -23.76
N HIS A 19 -36.80 15.68 -24.17
CA HIS A 19 -35.71 16.53 -23.70
C HIS A 19 -35.77 16.75 -22.18
N ARG A 20 -36.96 17.08 -21.64
CA ARG A 20 -37.14 17.30 -20.19
C ARG A 20 -36.87 16.04 -19.37
N ARG A 21 -37.29 14.86 -19.86
CA ARG A 21 -36.99 13.58 -19.20
C ARG A 21 -35.51 13.30 -19.18
N ALA A 22 -34.83 13.49 -20.32
CA ALA A 22 -33.38 13.32 -20.40
C ALA A 22 -32.66 14.25 -19.42
N GLU A 23 -33.09 15.51 -19.27
CA GLU A 23 -32.47 16.48 -18.38
C GLU A 23 -32.65 16.13 -16.88
N VAL A 24 -33.83 15.65 -16.49
CA VAL A 24 -34.12 15.19 -15.12
C VAL A 24 -33.33 13.93 -14.78
N ASP A 25 -33.20 13.01 -15.74
CA ASP A 25 -32.41 11.80 -15.56
C ASP A 25 -30.92 12.16 -15.41
N ILE A 26 -30.38 13.05 -16.27
CA ILE A 26 -29.00 13.53 -16.18
C ILE A 26 -28.68 14.18 -14.81
N GLN A 27 -29.61 14.95 -14.24
CA GLN A 27 -29.38 15.61 -12.94
C GLN A 27 -29.44 14.66 -11.74
N ASN A 28 -30.24 13.59 -11.82
CA ASN A 28 -30.39 12.62 -10.74
C ASN A 28 -29.47 11.39 -10.87
N PHE A 29 -28.67 11.32 -11.94
CA PHE A 29 -27.84 10.17 -12.29
C PHE A 29 -26.65 10.02 -11.33
N GLU A 30 -26.84 9.23 -10.27
CA GLU A 30 -25.75 8.40 -9.74
C GLU A 30 -25.36 7.40 -10.84
N SER A 31 -24.07 7.35 -11.17
CA SER A 31 -23.53 6.65 -12.34
C SER A 31 -23.63 5.13 -12.23
N THR A 32 -24.80 4.59 -12.46
CA THR A 32 -25.06 3.15 -12.55
C THR A 32 -24.92 2.66 -14.01
N PRO A 33 -24.57 1.38 -14.24
CA PRO A 33 -24.49 0.80 -15.59
C PRO A 33 -25.79 0.92 -16.39
N ASP A 34 -26.94 0.78 -15.73
CA ASP A 34 -28.28 0.85 -16.32
C ASP A 34 -28.57 2.21 -16.99
N ALA A 35 -27.92 3.25 -16.48
CA ALA A 35 -28.04 4.62 -16.93
C ALA A 35 -27.41 4.84 -18.32
N ILE A 36 -26.31 4.13 -18.61
CA ILE A 36 -25.64 4.14 -19.93
C ILE A 36 -26.51 3.41 -20.97
N GLU A 37 -27.16 2.31 -20.57
CA GLU A 37 -28.05 1.55 -21.44
C GLU A 37 -29.30 2.34 -21.84
N ALA A 38 -29.88 3.09 -20.89
CA ALA A 38 -31.03 3.97 -21.15
C ALA A 38 -30.70 5.11 -22.13
N LEU A 39 -29.53 5.75 -21.99
CA LEU A 39 -29.05 6.77 -22.93
C LEU A 39 -28.82 6.20 -24.35
N SER A 40 -28.24 5.00 -24.45
CA SER A 40 -28.04 4.33 -25.75
C SER A 40 -29.37 4.02 -26.46
N THR A 41 -30.40 3.67 -25.69
CA THR A 41 -31.74 3.37 -26.21
C THR A 41 -32.43 4.63 -26.73
N GLY A 42 -32.30 5.75 -26.01
CA GLY A 42 -32.81 7.05 -26.46
C GLY A 42 -32.13 7.56 -27.74
N ALA A 43 -30.81 7.41 -27.83
CA ALA A 43 -30.03 7.78 -29.02
C ALA A 43 -30.45 6.96 -30.26
N ASN A 44 -30.66 5.65 -30.09
CA ASN A 44 -31.14 4.78 -31.17
C ASN A 44 -32.52 5.20 -31.69
N ALA A 45 -33.46 5.52 -30.80
CA ALA A 45 -34.79 5.97 -31.18
C ALA A 45 -34.78 7.30 -31.96
N LEU A 46 -33.94 8.26 -31.55
CA LEU A 46 -33.76 9.53 -32.26
C LEU A 46 -33.10 9.33 -33.63
N ASN A 47 -32.15 8.41 -33.75
CA ASN A 47 -31.49 8.08 -35.01
C ASN A 47 -32.47 7.43 -36.01
N GLU A 48 -33.41 6.61 -35.54
CA GLU A 48 -34.50 6.10 -36.38
C GLU A 48 -35.43 7.20 -36.88
N ILE A 49 -35.80 8.16 -36.01
CA ILE A 49 -36.61 9.32 -36.41
C ILE A 49 -35.87 10.18 -37.44
N ALA A 50 -34.58 10.45 -37.22
CA ALA A 50 -33.75 11.23 -38.14
C ALA A 50 -33.62 10.55 -39.52
N ARG A 51 -33.44 9.22 -39.56
CA ARG A 51 -33.46 8.46 -40.82
C ARG A 51 -34.81 8.55 -41.52
N GLY A 52 -35.91 8.37 -40.80
CA GLY A 52 -37.25 8.50 -41.37
C GLY A 52 -37.50 9.88 -42.00
N ILE A 53 -36.97 10.95 -41.39
CA ILE A 53 -37.05 12.32 -41.93
C ILE A 53 -36.13 12.49 -43.14
N ALA A 54 -34.92 11.95 -43.10
CA ALA A 54 -33.99 11.97 -44.22
C ALA A 54 -34.57 11.27 -45.46
N ASP A 55 -35.28 10.15 -45.28
CA ASP A 55 -35.94 9.40 -46.35
C ASP A 55 -37.13 10.15 -46.98
N LEU A 56 -37.72 11.11 -46.27
CA LEU A 56 -38.79 11.98 -46.79
C LEU A 56 -38.25 13.17 -47.61
N ARG A 57 -36.97 13.54 -47.43
CA ARG A 57 -36.31 14.69 -48.08
C ARG A 57 -36.39 14.66 -49.63
N PRO A 58 -36.20 13.52 -50.32
CA PRO A 58 -36.35 13.42 -51.78
C PRO A 58 -37.78 13.70 -52.25
N PHE A 59 -38.79 13.25 -51.49
CA PHE A 59 -40.20 13.45 -51.82
C PHE A 59 -40.62 14.91 -51.69
N VAL A 60 -40.15 15.60 -50.65
CA VAL A 60 -40.39 17.04 -50.47
C VAL A 60 -39.73 17.84 -51.60
N ARG A 61 -38.51 17.47 -51.99
CA ARG A 61 -37.77 18.14 -53.07
C ARG A 61 -38.43 17.91 -54.45
N ALA A 62 -38.91 16.70 -54.71
CA ALA A 62 -39.70 16.41 -55.92
C ALA A 62 -41.00 17.22 -55.95
N ALA A 63 -41.73 17.29 -54.82
CA ALA A 63 -42.95 18.08 -54.69
C ALA A 63 -42.72 19.59 -54.88
N TRP A 64 -41.54 20.12 -54.52
CA TRP A 64 -41.17 21.51 -54.75
C TRP A 64 -41.02 21.87 -56.23
N HIS A 65 -40.38 21.00 -57.00
CA HIS A 65 -40.11 21.24 -58.43
C HIS A 65 -41.33 20.91 -59.32
N SER A 66 -42.13 19.93 -58.92
CA SER A 66 -43.24 19.42 -59.74
C SER A 66 -44.62 19.89 -59.27
N GLY A 67 -44.72 20.49 -58.08
CA GLY A 67 -45.99 20.86 -57.46
C GLY A 67 -46.52 22.25 -57.83
N PRO A 68 -47.85 22.46 -57.74
CA PRO A 68 -48.46 23.76 -57.98
C PRO A 68 -47.92 24.87 -57.05
N PRO A 69 -47.90 26.14 -57.49
CA PRO A 69 -47.30 27.23 -56.72
C PRO A 69 -47.96 27.49 -55.36
N GLU A 70 -49.23 27.11 -55.15
CA GLU A 70 -49.93 27.33 -53.87
C GLU A 70 -49.37 26.52 -52.69
N ILE A 71 -48.66 25.41 -52.93
CA ILE A 71 -48.08 24.57 -51.85
C ILE A 71 -46.65 24.95 -51.46
N ARG A 72 -45.99 25.86 -52.21
CA ARG A 72 -44.64 26.33 -51.90
C ARG A 72 -44.47 26.89 -50.48
N PRO A 73 -45.39 27.71 -49.93
CA PRO A 73 -45.25 28.23 -48.56
C PRO A 73 -45.24 27.15 -47.48
N GLU A 74 -45.94 26.02 -47.69
CA GLU A 74 -45.89 24.88 -46.77
C GLU A 74 -44.58 24.10 -46.90
N LEU A 75 -44.05 23.98 -48.12
CA LEU A 75 -42.78 23.30 -48.34
C LEU A 75 -41.59 24.10 -47.77
N THR A 76 -41.65 25.44 -47.70
CA THR A 76 -40.63 26.25 -47.02
C THR A 76 -40.58 25.95 -45.52
N LYS A 77 -41.71 25.63 -44.89
CA LYS A 77 -41.76 25.19 -43.48
C LYS A 77 -41.10 23.83 -43.29
N LEU A 78 -41.22 22.93 -44.26
CA LEU A 78 -40.56 21.63 -44.25
C LEU A 78 -39.04 21.76 -44.41
N ASP A 79 -38.57 22.72 -45.21
CA ASP A 79 -37.13 23.00 -45.36
C ASP A 79 -36.55 23.54 -44.03
N SER A 80 -37.21 24.52 -43.39
CA SER A 80 -36.82 24.99 -42.05
C SER A 80 -36.87 23.89 -40.98
N PHE A 81 -37.83 22.97 -41.08
CA PHE A 81 -37.91 21.81 -40.19
C PHE A 81 -36.73 20.86 -40.42
N SER A 82 -36.30 20.65 -41.67
CA SER A 82 -35.14 19.80 -41.97
C SER A 82 -33.83 20.37 -41.40
N LEU A 83 -33.65 21.70 -41.47
CA LEU A 83 -32.50 22.38 -40.85
C LEU A 83 -32.51 22.22 -39.32
N PHE A 84 -33.67 22.36 -38.68
CA PHE A 84 -33.83 22.13 -37.24
C PHE A 84 -33.46 20.69 -36.85
N ILE A 85 -33.88 19.69 -37.63
CA ILE A 85 -33.54 18.28 -37.37
C ILE A 85 -32.04 18.03 -37.54
N ASP A 86 -31.42 18.60 -38.56
CA ASP A 86 -29.97 18.48 -38.77
C ASP A 86 -29.19 19.14 -37.61
N GLU A 87 -29.64 20.29 -37.10
CA GLU A 87 -29.05 20.98 -35.93
C GLU A 87 -29.20 20.16 -34.64
N VAL A 88 -30.40 19.69 -34.33
CA VAL A 88 -30.66 18.85 -33.15
C VAL A 88 -29.82 17.57 -33.22
N THR A 89 -29.77 16.90 -34.38
CA THR A 89 -28.97 15.68 -34.55
C THR A 89 -27.47 15.94 -34.33
N ALA A 90 -26.96 17.10 -34.76
CA ALA A 90 -25.57 17.47 -34.54
C ALA A 90 -25.26 17.69 -33.04
N GLU A 91 -26.14 18.40 -32.33
CA GLU A 91 -26.01 18.62 -30.89
C GLU A 91 -26.04 17.30 -30.10
N TRP A 92 -26.96 16.40 -30.45
CA TRP A 92 -27.05 15.07 -29.81
C TRP A 92 -25.79 14.23 -30.02
N ARG A 93 -25.21 14.22 -31.23
CA ARG A 93 -23.94 13.50 -31.48
C ARG A 93 -22.80 14.05 -30.64
N GLN A 94 -22.75 15.38 -30.47
CA GLN A 94 -21.73 15.99 -29.62
C GLN A 94 -21.90 15.57 -28.15
N THR A 95 -23.13 15.53 -27.67
CA THR A 95 -23.48 15.05 -26.33
C THR A 95 -23.17 13.55 -26.14
N GLU A 96 -23.45 12.71 -27.12
CA GLU A 96 -23.10 11.29 -27.08
C GLU A 96 -21.58 11.08 -26.98
N LEU A 97 -20.80 11.83 -27.78
CA LEU A 97 -19.34 11.77 -27.74
C LEU A 97 -18.77 12.24 -26.39
N THR A 98 -19.33 13.29 -25.78
CA THR A 98 -18.87 13.75 -24.47
C THR A 98 -19.19 12.75 -23.37
N TYR A 99 -20.37 12.12 -23.41
CA TYR A 99 -20.71 11.05 -22.46
C TYR A 99 -19.84 9.80 -22.63
N ALA A 100 -19.58 9.38 -23.87
CA ALA A 100 -18.67 8.27 -24.15
C ALA A 100 -17.24 8.58 -23.62
N ALA A 101 -16.71 9.77 -23.90
CA ALA A 101 -15.42 10.20 -23.39
C ALA A 101 -15.38 10.28 -21.85
N LEU A 102 -16.47 10.72 -21.21
CA LEU A 102 -16.58 10.76 -19.75
C LEU A 102 -16.62 9.35 -19.14
N ALA A 103 -17.35 8.43 -19.77
CA ALA A 103 -17.43 7.03 -19.34
C ALA A 103 -16.05 6.36 -19.45
N ASP A 104 -15.35 6.53 -20.57
CA ASP A 104 -13.99 6.02 -20.78
C ASP A 104 -12.99 6.62 -19.78
N ALA A 105 -13.08 7.92 -19.51
CA ALA A 105 -12.24 8.60 -18.52
C ALA A 105 -12.48 8.05 -17.11
N ARG A 106 -13.73 7.79 -16.72
CA ARG A 106 -14.07 7.21 -15.42
C ARG A 106 -13.58 5.77 -15.30
N ARG A 107 -13.76 4.95 -16.33
CA ARG A 107 -13.24 3.59 -16.38
C ARG A 107 -11.73 3.58 -16.22
N SER A 108 -11.03 4.43 -16.98
CA SER A 108 -9.57 4.59 -16.89
C SER A 108 -9.12 5.03 -15.49
N ALA A 109 -9.88 5.94 -14.85
CA ALA A 109 -9.60 6.37 -13.49
C ALA A 109 -9.78 5.24 -12.46
N TYR A 110 -10.81 4.40 -12.62
CA TYR A 110 -11.03 3.23 -11.78
C TYR A 110 -9.92 2.19 -11.94
N GLU A 111 -9.58 1.82 -13.18
CA GLU A 111 -8.50 0.88 -13.48
C GLU A 111 -7.14 1.40 -12.96
N ALA A 112 -6.89 2.71 -13.07
CA ALA A 112 -5.70 3.35 -12.50
C ALA A 112 -5.67 3.30 -10.97
N ALA A 113 -6.82 3.51 -10.30
CA ALA A 113 -6.92 3.42 -8.84
C ALA A 113 -6.68 2.00 -8.34
N GLU A 114 -7.23 0.99 -9.03
CA GLU A 114 -7.00 -0.43 -8.73
C GLU A 114 -5.53 -0.81 -8.91
N ALA A 115 -4.93 -0.41 -10.05
CA ALA A 115 -3.51 -0.63 -10.32
C ALA A 115 -2.61 0.04 -9.28
N ALA A 116 -2.94 1.28 -8.86
CA ALA A 116 -2.21 1.98 -7.82
C ALA A 116 -2.30 1.26 -6.46
N SER A 117 -3.47 0.72 -6.11
CA SER A 117 -3.67 -0.08 -4.89
C SER A 117 -2.83 -1.36 -4.91
N ALA A 118 -2.86 -2.11 -6.03
CA ALA A 118 -2.07 -3.32 -6.22
C ALA A 118 -0.56 -3.05 -6.14
N LEU A 119 -0.08 -1.98 -6.79
CA LEU A 119 1.32 -1.54 -6.71
C LEU A 119 1.74 -1.15 -5.30
N LYS A 120 0.88 -0.46 -4.54
CA LYS A 120 1.14 -0.11 -3.14
C LYS A 120 1.31 -1.36 -2.27
N SER A 121 0.44 -2.36 -2.45
CA SER A 121 0.55 -3.65 -1.74
C SER A 121 1.86 -4.36 -2.09
N ALA A 122 2.16 -4.50 -3.39
CA ALA A 122 3.38 -5.16 -3.86
C ALA A 122 4.66 -4.44 -3.38
N ALA A 123 4.66 -3.11 -3.36
CA ALA A 123 5.78 -2.34 -2.81
C ALA A 123 5.93 -2.53 -1.30
N GLY A 124 4.82 -2.68 -0.57
CA GLY A 124 4.81 -3.03 0.84
C GLY A 124 5.44 -4.41 1.10
N ASP A 125 5.02 -5.43 0.36
CA ASP A 125 5.53 -6.80 0.48
C ASP A 125 7.03 -6.87 0.13
N ALA A 126 7.43 -6.24 -0.99
CA ALA A 126 8.84 -6.18 -1.39
C ALA A 126 9.70 -5.41 -0.37
N GLY A 127 9.16 -4.36 0.24
CA GLY A 127 9.82 -3.63 1.33
C GLY A 127 10.03 -4.49 2.57
N ALA A 128 8.99 -5.22 2.99
CA ALA A 128 9.05 -6.14 4.13
C ALA A 128 10.09 -7.25 3.91
N MET A 129 10.11 -7.87 2.72
CA MET A 129 11.10 -8.88 2.37
C MET A 129 12.53 -8.36 2.43
N ARG A 130 12.79 -7.14 1.91
CA ARG A 130 14.14 -6.55 1.96
C ARG A 130 14.59 -6.24 3.38
N LEU A 131 13.67 -5.77 4.23
CA LEU A 131 13.94 -5.56 5.65
C LEU A 131 14.25 -6.88 6.36
N GLU A 132 13.45 -7.92 6.12
CA GLU A 132 13.69 -9.27 6.65
C GLU A 132 15.07 -9.78 6.27
N GLU A 133 15.45 -9.67 4.99
CA GLU A 133 16.78 -10.07 4.50
C GLU A 133 17.90 -9.29 5.20
N ALA A 134 17.71 -7.97 5.37
CA ALA A 134 18.70 -7.12 6.04
C ALA A 134 18.89 -7.51 7.51
N PHE A 135 17.80 -7.75 8.25
CA PHE A 135 17.86 -8.19 9.65
C PHE A 135 18.44 -9.61 9.77
N THR A 136 18.10 -10.52 8.87
CA THR A 136 18.67 -11.88 8.85
C THR A 136 20.18 -11.83 8.59
N LYS A 137 20.61 -11.01 7.63
CA LYS A 137 22.03 -10.79 7.34
C LYS A 137 22.76 -10.18 8.52
N TYR A 138 22.18 -9.19 9.18
CA TYR A 138 22.71 -8.58 10.40
C TYR A 138 22.84 -9.63 11.52
N ALA A 139 21.78 -10.40 11.79
CA ALA A 139 21.79 -11.47 12.79
C ALA A 139 22.90 -12.50 12.54
N ASN A 140 23.11 -12.89 11.29
CA ASN A 140 24.17 -13.82 10.91
C ASN A 140 25.57 -13.21 11.09
N GLY A 141 25.76 -11.93 10.77
CA GLY A 141 26.99 -11.20 11.05
C GLY A 141 27.31 -11.18 12.56
N GLU A 142 26.32 -10.82 13.37
CA GLU A 142 26.42 -10.79 14.83
C GLU A 142 26.71 -12.17 15.43
N ARG A 143 26.06 -13.24 14.94
CA ARG A 143 26.37 -14.63 15.36
C ARG A 143 27.83 -15.00 15.08
N ARG A 144 28.34 -14.65 13.90
CA ARG A 144 29.73 -14.93 13.52
C ARG A 144 30.70 -14.17 14.44
N SER A 145 30.45 -12.89 14.69
CA SER A 145 31.23 -12.10 15.65
C SER A 145 31.20 -12.71 17.04
N ALA A 146 30.02 -13.11 17.53
CA ALA A 146 29.88 -13.79 18.81
C ALA A 146 30.72 -15.06 18.92
N GLN A 147 30.73 -15.88 17.86
CA GLN A 147 31.54 -17.11 17.79
C GLN A 147 33.04 -16.79 17.83
N ILE A 148 33.49 -15.77 17.08
CA ILE A 148 34.89 -15.32 17.10
C ILE A 148 35.30 -14.90 18.51
N PHE A 149 34.53 -14.02 19.16
CA PHE A 149 34.82 -13.59 20.54
C PHE A 149 34.81 -14.75 21.54
N ARG A 150 33.91 -15.72 21.37
CA ARG A 150 33.86 -16.93 22.20
C ARG A 150 35.13 -17.76 22.02
N SER A 151 35.56 -17.99 20.78
CA SER A 151 36.79 -18.73 20.49
C SER A 151 38.02 -18.05 21.09
N TRP A 152 38.12 -16.72 20.98
CA TRP A 152 39.20 -15.97 21.62
C TRP A 152 39.16 -16.04 23.15
N THR A 153 37.96 -15.98 23.74
CA THR A 153 37.78 -16.14 25.20
C THR A 153 38.29 -17.51 25.66
N ILE A 154 37.90 -18.59 24.95
CA ILE A 154 38.34 -19.96 25.26
C ILE A 154 39.86 -20.09 25.10
N ALA A 155 40.42 -19.55 24.01
CA ALA A 155 41.86 -19.57 23.77
C ALA A 155 42.62 -18.85 24.90
N LEU A 156 42.16 -17.67 25.32
CA LEU A 156 42.81 -16.87 26.36
C LEU A 156 42.73 -17.55 27.74
N LEU A 157 41.57 -18.13 28.09
CA LEU A 157 41.43 -18.93 29.32
C LEU A 157 42.30 -20.18 29.27
N GLY A 158 42.41 -20.83 28.11
CA GLY A 158 43.34 -21.95 27.89
C GLY A 158 44.79 -21.54 28.13
N THR A 159 45.22 -20.37 27.62
CA THR A 159 46.55 -19.82 27.87
C THR A 159 46.77 -19.51 29.36
N VAL A 160 45.79 -18.92 30.04
CA VAL A 160 45.87 -18.66 31.49
C VAL A 160 46.03 -19.97 32.28
N ALA A 161 45.24 -20.99 31.95
CA ALA A 161 45.32 -22.30 32.59
C ALA A 161 46.67 -23.00 32.30
N MET A 162 47.15 -22.93 31.06
CA MET A 162 48.44 -23.50 30.66
C MET A 162 49.60 -22.81 31.37
N LEU A 163 49.65 -21.47 31.34
CA LEU A 163 50.69 -20.70 32.03
C LEU A 163 50.65 -20.94 33.54
N GLY A 164 49.46 -20.90 34.15
CA GLY A 164 49.28 -21.20 35.57
C GLY A 164 49.78 -22.60 35.92
N GLY A 165 49.46 -23.61 35.10
CA GLY A 165 49.91 -24.99 35.28
C GLY A 165 51.43 -25.13 35.14
N VAL A 166 52.04 -24.55 34.10
CA VAL A 166 53.51 -24.55 33.92
C VAL A 166 54.18 -23.89 35.11
N LEU A 167 53.70 -22.72 35.54
CA LEU A 167 54.28 -21.99 36.67
C LEU A 167 54.15 -22.74 38.00
N ALA A 168 53.09 -23.53 38.18
CA ALA A 168 52.88 -24.34 39.37
C ALA A 168 53.75 -25.62 39.39
N VAL A 169 53.97 -26.25 38.23
CA VAL A 169 54.65 -27.56 38.14
C VAL A 169 56.17 -27.42 37.94
N LEU A 170 56.64 -26.38 37.26
CA LEU A 170 58.05 -26.21 36.88
C LEU A 170 59.04 -26.26 38.07
N PRO A 171 58.77 -25.62 39.24
CA PRO A 171 59.68 -25.69 40.38
C PRO A 171 59.86 -27.11 40.93
N PHE A 172 58.80 -27.92 40.86
CA PHE A 172 58.84 -29.31 41.32
C PHE A 172 59.69 -30.18 40.39
N ILE A 173 59.61 -29.96 39.06
CA ILE A 173 60.39 -30.72 38.07
C ILE A 173 61.88 -30.38 38.15
N LEU A 174 62.22 -29.10 38.31
CA LEU A 174 63.61 -28.65 38.23
C LEU A 174 64.40 -28.85 39.54
N ALA A 175 63.75 -29.34 40.62
CA ALA A 175 64.36 -29.53 41.94
C ALA A 175 65.15 -28.30 42.42
N THR A 176 64.76 -27.11 41.97
CA THR A 176 65.40 -25.87 42.37
C THR A 176 64.90 -25.53 43.76
N GLU A 177 65.83 -25.28 44.70
CA GLU A 177 65.50 -24.61 45.96
C GLU A 177 64.96 -23.23 45.60
N ALA A 178 63.63 -23.14 45.54
CA ALA A 178 62.91 -22.02 45.00
C ALA A 178 63.04 -20.83 45.96
N ASN A 179 64.14 -20.09 45.85
CA ASN A 179 64.23 -18.72 46.34
C ASN A 179 63.40 -17.82 45.40
N THR A 180 62.11 -18.15 45.24
CA THR A 180 61.16 -17.35 44.48
C THR A 180 60.94 -16.06 45.23
N SER A 181 61.52 -14.99 44.69
CA SER A 181 61.31 -13.64 45.16
C SER A 181 59.81 -13.31 45.10
N TRP A 182 59.25 -12.72 46.16
CA TRP A 182 57.82 -12.37 46.21
C TRP A 182 57.42 -11.44 45.05
N GLN A 183 58.35 -10.63 44.56
CA GLN A 183 58.18 -9.76 43.40
C GLN A 183 57.84 -10.56 42.14
N GLU A 184 58.46 -11.74 41.96
CA GLU A 184 58.19 -12.62 40.83
C GLU A 184 56.76 -13.20 40.88
N VAL A 185 56.30 -13.58 42.08
CA VAL A 185 54.92 -14.06 42.29
C VAL A 185 53.91 -12.96 41.95
N VAL A 186 54.14 -11.74 42.45
CA VAL A 186 53.26 -10.59 42.19
C VAL A 186 53.21 -10.27 40.69
N TYR A 187 54.35 -10.30 40.00
CA TYR A 187 54.40 -10.08 38.55
C TYR A 187 53.57 -11.13 37.80
N ARG A 188 53.81 -12.42 38.07
CA ARG A 188 53.08 -13.53 37.43
C ARG A 188 51.57 -13.44 37.70
N ALA A 189 51.18 -13.17 38.95
CA ALA A 189 49.78 -13.01 39.34
C ALA A 189 49.12 -11.82 38.63
N SER A 190 49.84 -10.69 38.48
CA SER A 190 49.35 -9.52 37.76
C SER A 190 49.10 -9.81 36.28
N VAL A 191 50.02 -10.54 35.62
CA VAL A 191 49.86 -10.94 34.22
C VAL A 191 48.68 -11.89 34.04
N LEU A 192 48.54 -12.92 34.89
CA LEU A 192 47.40 -13.84 34.83
C LEU A 192 46.07 -13.13 35.09
N THR A 193 46.05 -12.18 36.04
CA THR A 193 44.87 -11.36 36.35
C THR A 193 44.49 -10.49 35.15
N ALA A 194 45.46 -9.85 34.49
CA ALA A 194 45.21 -9.06 33.30
C ALA A 194 44.63 -9.89 32.14
N LEU A 195 45.18 -11.09 31.91
CA LEU A 195 44.66 -12.01 30.89
C LEU A 195 43.25 -12.51 31.24
N ALA A 196 42.99 -12.85 32.50
CA ALA A 196 41.66 -13.25 32.95
C ALA A 196 40.63 -12.11 32.80
N ALA A 197 41.01 -10.87 33.12
CA ALA A 197 40.17 -9.70 32.93
C ALA A 197 39.83 -9.47 31.44
N LEU A 198 40.83 -9.63 30.56
CA LEU A 198 40.61 -9.54 29.12
C LEU A 198 39.68 -10.67 28.62
N ALA A 199 39.83 -11.89 29.13
CA ALA A 199 38.95 -13.01 28.78
C ALA A 199 37.51 -12.73 29.19
N ALA A 200 37.31 -12.19 30.40
CA ALA A 200 35.99 -11.81 30.89
C ALA A 200 35.35 -10.72 30.00
N TYR A 201 36.13 -9.73 29.55
CA TYR A 201 35.66 -8.71 28.63
C TYR A 201 35.23 -9.29 27.27
N LEU A 202 36.04 -10.17 26.67
CA LEU A 202 35.70 -10.83 25.41
C LEU A 202 34.47 -11.72 25.56
N GLY A 203 34.34 -12.41 26.69
CA GLY A 203 33.15 -13.20 27.02
C GLY A 203 31.89 -12.32 27.10
N ARG A 204 31.99 -11.14 27.73
CA ARG A 204 30.91 -10.15 27.75
C ARG A 204 30.54 -9.68 26.35
N GLN A 205 31.53 -9.39 25.49
CA GLN A 205 31.28 -8.97 24.11
C GLN A 205 30.63 -10.07 23.27
N SER A 206 31.06 -11.33 23.42
CA SER A 206 30.38 -12.47 22.79
C SER A 206 28.90 -12.53 23.19
N GLY A 207 28.60 -12.33 24.47
CA GLY A 207 27.22 -12.25 24.98
C GLY A 207 26.40 -11.11 24.36
N ASN A 208 27.01 -9.94 24.14
CA ASN A 208 26.35 -8.80 23.48
C ASN A 208 25.96 -9.13 22.04
N HIS A 209 26.91 -9.64 21.25
CA HIS A 209 26.66 -10.04 19.87
C HIS A 209 25.57 -11.12 19.75
N ARG A 210 25.52 -12.08 20.69
CA ARG A 210 24.44 -13.10 20.70
C ARG A 210 23.07 -12.49 20.93
N ARG A 211 22.96 -11.49 21.80
CA ARG A 211 21.69 -10.80 22.06
C ARG A 211 21.28 -9.92 20.89
N ALA A 212 22.22 -9.21 20.27
CA ALA A 212 21.97 -8.44 19.07
C ALA A 212 21.47 -9.33 17.92
N ALA A 213 22.09 -10.50 17.73
CA ALA A 213 21.61 -11.51 16.79
C ALA A 213 20.17 -11.95 17.10
N ALA A 214 19.90 -12.38 18.34
CA ALA A 214 18.57 -12.84 18.73
C ALA A 214 17.49 -11.75 18.60
N TRP A 215 17.84 -10.49 18.89
CA TRP A 215 16.95 -9.35 18.67
C TRP A 215 16.64 -9.18 17.19
N ALA A 216 17.63 -9.23 16.32
CA ALA A 216 17.43 -9.07 14.88
C ALA A 216 16.63 -10.22 14.26
N ASP A 217 16.88 -11.47 14.69
CA ASP A 217 16.04 -12.61 14.28
C ASP A 217 14.58 -12.42 14.71
N ALA A 218 14.35 -11.92 15.92
CA ALA A 218 12.99 -11.66 16.41
C ALA A 218 12.30 -10.59 15.57
N ILE A 219 13.01 -9.53 15.15
CA ILE A 219 12.46 -8.50 14.24
C ILE A 219 12.17 -9.09 12.86
N ALA A 220 13.05 -9.93 12.31
CA ALA A 220 12.82 -10.59 11.02
C ALA A 220 11.55 -11.45 11.04
N VAL A 221 11.36 -12.27 12.08
CA VAL A 221 10.15 -13.08 12.27
C VAL A 221 8.91 -12.19 12.45
N GLN A 222 9.03 -11.10 13.22
CA GLN A 222 7.92 -10.16 13.39
C GLN A 222 7.53 -9.49 12.08
N LEU A 223 8.49 -9.06 11.25
CA LEU A 223 8.21 -8.49 9.92
C LEU A 223 7.44 -9.46 9.03
N GLN A 224 7.78 -10.75 9.08
CA GLN A 224 7.08 -11.78 8.31
C GLN A 224 5.64 -12.03 8.81
N ALA A 225 5.43 -12.01 10.13
CA ALA A 225 4.13 -12.27 10.74
C ALA A 225 3.20 -11.05 10.76
N PHE A 226 3.76 -9.83 10.70
CA PHE A 226 3.02 -8.59 10.93
C PHE A 226 1.86 -8.34 9.96
N PRO A 227 1.99 -8.56 8.63
CA PRO A 227 0.87 -8.39 7.69
C PRO A 227 -0.33 -9.29 8.02
N ALA A 228 -0.08 -10.55 8.39
CA ALA A 228 -1.13 -11.48 8.78
C ALA A 228 -1.81 -11.08 10.11
N PHE A 229 -1.05 -10.49 11.03
CA PHE A 229 -1.58 -10.00 12.30
C PHE A 229 -2.46 -8.76 12.14
N ILE A 230 -2.10 -7.83 11.24
CA ILE A 230 -2.84 -6.57 11.06
C ILE A 230 -4.06 -6.71 10.13
N GLN A 231 -4.07 -7.71 9.25
CA GLN A 231 -5.15 -7.96 8.28
C GLN A 231 -6.58 -7.96 8.87
N PRO A 232 -6.87 -8.55 10.05
CA PRO A 232 -8.22 -8.49 10.63
C PRO A 232 -8.59 -7.12 11.23
N ILE A 233 -7.61 -6.26 11.51
CA ILE A 233 -7.79 -4.91 12.06
C ILE A 233 -7.89 -3.94 10.88
N GLN A 234 -8.94 -4.08 10.07
CA GLN A 234 -9.08 -3.29 8.84
C GLN A 234 -9.49 -1.86 9.14
N GLY A 235 -8.55 -0.92 8.92
CA GLY A 235 -8.81 0.50 8.76
C GLY A 235 -9.14 1.24 10.07
N GLY A 236 -8.52 2.41 10.22
CA GLY A 236 -8.80 3.31 11.33
C GLY A 236 -7.62 3.49 12.27
N LYS A 237 -7.83 4.38 13.25
CA LYS A 237 -6.80 4.91 14.15
C LYS A 237 -5.93 3.84 14.83
N VAL A 238 -6.52 2.69 15.14
CA VAL A 238 -5.84 1.58 15.84
C VAL A 238 -4.80 0.90 14.97
N ALA A 239 -5.11 0.67 13.69
CA ALA A 239 -4.15 0.09 12.77
C ALA A 239 -2.94 1.01 12.63
N ASP A 240 -3.17 2.32 12.47
CA ASP A 240 -2.12 3.34 12.38
C ASP A 240 -1.25 3.38 13.63
N GLU A 241 -1.85 3.31 14.83
CA GLU A 241 -1.12 3.23 16.11
C GLU A 241 -0.25 1.96 16.20
N ILE A 242 -0.75 0.81 15.73
CA ILE A 242 0.01 -0.44 15.68
C ILE A 242 1.17 -0.34 14.68
N TYR A 243 0.95 0.21 13.48
CA TYR A 243 2.00 0.48 12.50
C TYR A 243 3.07 1.41 13.05
N GLU A 244 2.68 2.47 13.75
CA GLU A 244 3.61 3.42 14.37
C GLU A 244 4.44 2.76 15.47
N ALA A 245 3.80 1.99 16.37
CA ALA A 245 4.48 1.26 17.44
C ALA A 245 5.45 0.21 16.88
N PHE A 246 5.03 -0.51 15.85
CA PHE A 246 5.87 -1.49 15.16
C PHE A 246 7.04 -0.81 14.45
N GLY A 247 6.80 0.28 13.71
CA GLY A 247 7.85 1.07 13.07
C GLY A 247 8.87 1.60 14.08
N LYS A 248 8.43 2.15 15.21
CA LYS A 248 9.30 2.57 16.32
C LYS A 248 10.14 1.42 16.86
N ARG A 249 9.57 0.21 16.97
CA ARG A 249 10.28 -0.99 17.42
C ARG A 249 11.35 -1.43 16.41
N VAL A 250 11.03 -1.48 15.13
CA VAL A 250 11.96 -1.85 14.05
C VAL A 250 13.12 -0.86 13.95
N MET A 251 12.85 0.44 14.16
CA MET A 251 13.85 1.51 14.12
C MET A 251 14.61 1.70 15.44
N SER A 252 14.24 0.97 16.50
CA SER A 252 14.95 1.06 17.78
C SER A 252 16.31 0.38 17.70
N SER A 253 17.32 0.93 18.39
CA SER A 253 18.63 0.28 18.49
C SER A 253 18.49 -1.10 19.16
N PRO A 254 19.36 -2.06 18.80
CA PRO A 254 19.47 -3.31 19.55
C PRO A 254 19.61 -3.01 21.04
N PRO A 255 19.05 -3.84 21.94
CA PRO A 255 19.15 -3.62 23.37
C PRO A 255 20.63 -3.61 23.79
N GLU A 256 21.17 -2.40 23.94
CA GLU A 256 22.52 -2.23 24.48
C GLU A 256 22.50 -2.57 25.97
N PHE A 257 23.60 -3.15 26.43
CA PHE A 257 23.88 -3.34 27.86
C PHE A 257 24.20 -1.98 28.51
N SER A 258 23.28 -1.02 28.45
CA SER A 258 23.29 0.04 29.44
C SER A 258 22.99 -0.64 30.77
N GLY A 259 23.92 -0.59 31.73
CA GLY A 259 23.88 -1.33 32.99
C GLY A 259 22.75 -0.92 33.95
N LYS A 260 21.65 -0.40 33.42
CA LYS A 260 20.39 -0.18 34.11
C LYS A 260 19.41 -1.26 33.66
N SER A 261 19.63 -2.48 34.13
CA SER A 261 18.52 -3.41 34.37
C SER A 261 17.61 -2.69 35.38
N ASP A 262 16.32 -2.44 35.11
CA ASP A 262 15.30 -3.45 35.31
C ASP A 262 13.93 -3.13 34.66
N GLU A 263 13.80 -2.14 33.78
CA GLU A 263 12.44 -1.68 33.35
C GLU A 263 12.20 -1.64 31.84
N ALA A 264 13.02 -2.35 31.06
CA ALA A 264 12.83 -2.50 29.62
C ALA A 264 12.31 -3.90 29.24
N VAL A 265 11.47 -4.51 30.09
CA VAL A 265 10.55 -5.56 29.66
C VAL A 265 9.57 -4.92 28.68
N ASN A 266 9.96 -4.87 27.40
CA ASN A 266 9.11 -4.57 26.23
C ASN A 266 7.86 -3.74 26.54
N PRO A 267 7.99 -2.46 26.97
CA PRO A 267 6.83 -1.61 27.26
C PRO A 267 5.89 -1.50 26.06
N THR A 268 6.38 -1.77 24.84
CA THR A 268 5.60 -1.84 23.62
C THR A 268 4.60 -3.00 23.57
N MET A 269 4.92 -4.20 24.07
CA MET A 269 3.93 -5.30 24.09
C MET A 269 2.89 -5.06 25.17
N THR A 270 3.29 -4.58 26.35
CA THR A 270 2.36 -4.25 27.43
C THR A 270 1.46 -3.08 27.03
N ALA A 271 2.00 -2.06 26.38
CA ALA A 271 1.21 -0.95 25.84
C ALA A 271 0.26 -1.38 24.70
N LEU A 272 0.69 -2.30 23.83
CA LEU A 272 -0.18 -2.88 22.79
C LEU A 272 -1.32 -3.69 23.41
N ILE A 273 -1.02 -4.52 24.41
CA ILE A 273 -2.02 -5.29 25.15
C ILE A 273 -2.97 -4.35 25.89
N ASP A 274 -2.46 -3.31 26.57
CA ASP A 274 -3.28 -2.34 27.27
C ASP A 274 -4.18 -1.53 26.31
N ALA A 275 -3.69 -1.18 25.11
CA ALA A 275 -4.50 -0.53 24.08
C ALA A 275 -5.63 -1.46 23.58
N LEU A 276 -5.30 -2.72 23.29
CA LEU A 276 -6.28 -3.75 22.90
C LEU A 276 -7.32 -4.00 24.00
N VAL A 277 -6.89 -4.12 25.26
CA VAL A 277 -7.76 -4.33 26.42
C VAL A 277 -8.65 -3.11 26.66
N LYS A 278 -8.12 -1.89 26.50
CA LYS A 278 -8.88 -0.65 26.64
C LYS A 278 -9.98 -0.54 25.57
N GLN A 279 -9.73 -1.03 24.36
CA GLN A 279 -10.72 -1.02 23.29
C GLN A 279 -11.74 -2.16 23.39
N ALA A 280 -11.36 -3.31 23.93
CA ALA A 280 -12.27 -4.43 24.17
C ALA A 280 -13.27 -4.17 25.32
N ARG A 281 -13.04 -3.16 26.16
CA ARG A 281 -14.02 -2.73 27.16
C ARG A 281 -15.04 -1.80 26.51
N PRO A 282 -16.30 -2.24 26.28
CA PRO A 282 -17.35 -1.33 25.85
C PRO A 282 -17.53 -0.25 26.92
N THR A 283 -17.55 1.01 26.52
CA THR A 283 -17.89 2.13 27.39
C THR A 283 -19.35 1.98 27.81
N SER A 284 -19.55 1.39 28.99
CA SER A 284 -20.83 1.30 29.70
C SER A 284 -21.20 2.63 30.34
#